data_AF-A0A246J8L6-F1
#
_entry.id   AF-A0A246J8L6-F1
#
_cell.length_a   1.000
_cell.length_b   1.000
_cell.length_c   1.000
_cell.angle_alpha   90.00
_cell.angle_beta   90.00
_cell.angle_gamma   90.00
#
_symmetry.space_group_name_H-M   'P 1'
#
loop_
_entity.id
_entity.type
_entity.pdbx_description
1 polymer ?
#
loop_
_entity_poly.entity_id
_entity_poly.type
_entity_poly.pdbx_seq_one_letter_code
_entity_poly.pdbx_strand_id
1 'polypeptide(L)'
;MDMRHPVWSLSWALTRAVEQDLAGVDSPIVNDLLRVEAGPITIRPRVGDCSVVMFTQVWRAGDLGWQLGEVDERIDAETVVITGPAGDACVYVATQLLYRVAAPNRRFFLDVAGQCMRGCLERDQYEGRDSADQEAFDYEVAGALARISGALRHLDAPEACRVARALQDCAQEVQAAAGDPQGHGALHGPVVSGSVNH
;
A
#
# COMPACT_ATOMS: atom_id res chain seq x y z
N MET A 1 0.50 11.37 -27.75
CA MET A 1 -0.94 11.24 -28.08
C MET A 1 -1.69 11.69 -26.84
N ASP A 2 -2.46 12.78 -26.91
CA ASP A 2 -3.15 13.36 -25.73
C ASP A 2 -4.44 12.55 -25.48
N MET A 3 -4.41 11.62 -24.53
CA MET A 3 -5.53 10.72 -24.20
C MET A 3 -6.43 11.29 -23.10
N ARG A 4 -6.61 12.62 -23.08
CA ARG A 4 -7.32 13.32 -22.01
C ARG A 4 -8.79 13.51 -22.36
N HIS A 5 -9.64 12.67 -21.77
CA HIS A 5 -11.08 12.86 -21.76
C HIS A 5 -11.60 12.64 -20.33
N PRO A 6 -11.39 13.59 -19.41
CA PRO A 6 -11.54 13.37 -17.97
C PRO A 6 -12.95 12.94 -17.58
N VAL A 7 -13.97 13.51 -18.22
CA VAL A 7 -15.37 13.14 -17.99
C VAL A 7 -15.64 11.71 -18.47
N TRP A 8 -15.08 11.32 -19.61
CA TRP A 8 -15.22 9.97 -20.16
C TRP A 8 -14.49 8.95 -19.29
N SER A 9 -13.22 9.21 -18.96
CA SER A 9 -12.39 8.37 -18.09
C SER A 9 -13.07 8.12 -16.75
N LEU A 10 -13.55 9.19 -16.12
CA LEU A 10 -14.29 9.11 -14.85
C LEU A 10 -15.57 8.30 -14.96
N SER A 11 -16.42 8.62 -15.95
CA SER A 11 -17.73 7.95 -16.13
C SER A 11 -17.57 6.46 -16.45
N TRP A 12 -16.56 6.12 -17.25
CA TRP A 12 -16.22 4.76 -17.58
C TRP A 12 -15.70 4.00 -16.35
N ALA A 13 -14.75 4.58 -15.61
CA ALA A 13 -14.18 3.95 -14.42
C ALA A 13 -15.25 3.71 -13.35
N LEU A 14 -16.14 4.68 -13.15
CA LEU A 14 -17.22 4.59 -12.16
C LEU A 14 -18.25 3.52 -12.51
N THR A 15 -18.69 3.47 -13.77
CA THR A 15 -19.60 2.42 -14.25
C THR A 15 -18.96 1.04 -14.06
N ARG A 16 -17.70 0.89 -14.48
CA ARG A 16 -17.01 -0.40 -14.40
C ARG A 16 -16.74 -0.85 -12.95
N ALA A 17 -16.35 0.07 -12.08
CA ALA A 17 -16.13 -0.18 -10.66
C ALA A 17 -17.40 -0.71 -9.99
N VAL A 18 -18.53 -0.03 -10.19
CA VAL A 18 -19.79 -0.40 -9.56
C VAL A 18 -20.38 -1.70 -10.11
N GLU A 19 -20.23 -1.95 -11.41
CA GLU A 19 -20.82 -3.13 -12.04
C GLU A 19 -20.01 -4.41 -11.84
N GLN A 20 -18.67 -4.30 -11.82
CA GLN A 20 -17.77 -5.45 -11.97
C GLN A 20 -16.66 -5.51 -10.92
N ASP A 21 -15.95 -4.42 -10.64
CA ASP A 21 -14.66 -4.52 -9.98
C ASP A 21 -14.73 -4.40 -8.44
N LEU A 22 -15.64 -3.58 -7.89
CA LEU A 22 -15.81 -3.41 -6.45
C LEU A 22 -16.54 -4.59 -5.80
N ALA A 23 -16.21 -4.87 -4.54
CA ALA A 23 -16.94 -5.83 -3.72
C ALA A 23 -18.40 -5.42 -3.51
N GLY A 24 -19.27 -6.42 -3.44
CA GLY A 24 -20.65 -6.22 -2.99
C GLY A 24 -20.71 -5.88 -1.51
N VAL A 25 -21.75 -5.16 -1.12
CA VAL A 25 -22.02 -4.79 0.28
C VAL A 25 -23.14 -5.66 0.81
N ASP A 26 -23.05 -6.07 2.07
CA ASP A 26 -24.14 -6.77 2.74
C ASP A 26 -25.39 -5.89 2.84
N SER A 27 -26.52 -6.43 2.39
CA SER A 27 -27.81 -5.76 2.53
C SER A 27 -28.57 -6.35 3.72
N PRO A 28 -28.65 -5.65 4.87
CA PRO A 28 -29.32 -6.19 6.05
C PRO A 28 -30.80 -6.47 5.77
N ILE A 29 -31.47 -5.57 5.02
CA ILE A 29 -32.88 -5.72 4.65
C ILE A 29 -33.11 -7.00 3.83
N VAL A 30 -32.25 -7.27 2.84
CA VAL A 30 -32.41 -8.44 1.97
C VAL A 30 -32.07 -9.72 2.72
N ASN A 31 -31.05 -9.68 3.58
CA ASN A 31 -30.68 -10.81 4.43
C ASN A 31 -31.76 -11.16 5.46
N ASP A 32 -32.40 -10.15 6.05
CA ASP A 32 -33.50 -10.33 7.00
C ASP A 32 -34.77 -10.87 6.34
N LEU A 33 -35.08 -10.40 5.12
CA LEU A 33 -36.28 -10.81 4.39
C LEU A 33 -36.15 -12.19 3.74
N LEU A 34 -34.96 -12.56 3.25
CA LEU A 34 -34.77 -13.79 2.48
C LEU A 34 -34.18 -14.94 3.28
N ARG A 35 -33.79 -14.74 4.56
CA ARG A 35 -33.25 -15.76 5.50
C ARG A 35 -32.60 -16.94 4.77
N VAL A 36 -31.44 -16.68 4.18
CA VAL A 36 -30.80 -17.64 3.30
C VAL A 36 -29.83 -18.52 4.10
N GLU A 37 -30.03 -19.84 4.06
CA GLU A 37 -29.12 -20.83 4.66
C GLU A 37 -27.74 -20.87 3.96
N ALA A 38 -27.61 -20.25 2.78
CA ALA A 38 -26.42 -20.23 1.93
C ALA A 38 -25.46 -19.04 2.14
N GLY A 39 -25.66 -18.21 3.18
CA GLY A 39 -24.79 -17.08 3.51
C GLY A 39 -25.36 -15.70 3.13
N PRO A 40 -24.66 -14.60 3.47
CA PRO A 40 -25.18 -13.25 3.29
C PRO A 40 -25.30 -12.88 1.81
N ILE A 41 -26.46 -12.32 1.44
CA ILE A 41 -26.70 -11.72 0.14
C ILE A 41 -26.00 -10.37 0.09
N THR A 42 -25.07 -10.26 -0.84
CA THR A 42 -24.39 -9.01 -1.19
C THR A 42 -25.10 -8.33 -2.35
N ILE A 43 -25.22 -7.01 -2.28
CA ILE A 43 -25.74 -6.16 -3.35
C ILE A 43 -24.60 -5.39 -4.01
N ARG A 44 -24.80 -5.00 -5.27
CA ARG A 44 -23.85 -4.12 -5.96
C ARG A 44 -23.76 -2.76 -5.24
N PRO A 45 -22.57 -2.16 -5.16
CA PRO A 45 -22.41 -0.79 -4.67
C PRO A 45 -23.30 0.19 -5.44
N ARG A 46 -23.63 1.33 -4.85
CA ARG A 46 -24.23 2.44 -5.58
C ARG A 46 -23.18 3.50 -5.81
N VAL A 47 -23.34 4.26 -6.90
CA VAL A 47 -22.47 5.39 -7.22
C VAL A 47 -22.37 6.38 -6.05
N GLY A 48 -23.49 6.67 -5.38
CA GLY A 48 -23.53 7.61 -4.25
C GLY A 48 -22.79 7.13 -2.99
N ASP A 49 -22.47 5.84 -2.91
CA ASP A 49 -21.77 5.23 -1.77
C ASP A 49 -20.26 5.08 -2.04
N CYS A 50 -19.79 5.50 -3.22
CA CYS A 50 -18.39 5.42 -3.63
C CYS A 50 -17.68 6.77 -3.44
N SER A 51 -16.43 6.74 -2.99
CA SER A 51 -15.55 7.91 -3.02
C SER A 51 -14.68 7.87 -4.27
N VAL A 52 -14.52 9.01 -4.93
CA VAL A 52 -13.76 9.11 -6.18
C VAL A 52 -12.74 10.23 -6.11
N VAL A 53 -11.49 9.90 -6.43
CA VAL A 53 -10.38 10.86 -6.57
C VAL A 53 -9.80 10.69 -7.97
N MET A 54 -9.67 11.80 -8.70
CA MET A 54 -9.09 11.81 -10.03
C MET A 54 -7.97 12.85 -10.09
N PHE A 55 -6.83 12.45 -10.65
CA PHE A 55 -5.68 13.32 -10.86
C PHE A 55 -4.85 12.81 -12.04
N THR A 56 -3.87 13.61 -12.44
CA THR A 56 -2.90 13.24 -13.49
C THR A 56 -1.57 12.90 -12.85
N GLN A 57 -0.93 11.82 -13.29
CA GLN A 57 0.45 11.51 -12.91
C GLN A 57 1.22 10.92 -14.10
N VAL A 58 2.54 11.01 -14.02
CA VAL A 58 3.43 10.42 -15.01
C VAL A 58 3.75 8.99 -14.61
N TRP A 59 3.47 8.05 -15.50
CA TRP A 59 3.72 6.63 -15.36
C TRP A 59 4.90 6.19 -16.21
N ARG A 60 5.62 5.14 -15.78
CA ARG A 60 6.48 4.37 -16.69
C ARG A 60 5.66 3.27 -17.33
N ALA A 61 5.95 2.91 -18.58
CA ALA A 61 5.27 1.81 -19.26
C ALA A 61 5.30 0.50 -18.46
N GLY A 62 6.44 0.20 -17.81
CA GLY A 62 6.59 -0.96 -16.93
C GLY A 62 5.68 -0.93 -15.69
N ASP A 63 5.42 0.26 -15.13
CA ASP A 63 4.54 0.42 -13.96
C ASP A 63 3.07 0.13 -14.32
N LEU A 64 2.70 0.31 -15.60
CA LEU A 64 1.38 -0.01 -16.14
C LEU A 64 1.24 -1.48 -16.58
N GLY A 65 2.33 -2.25 -16.53
CA GLY A 65 2.38 -3.60 -17.10
C GLY A 65 2.33 -3.63 -18.63
N TRP A 66 2.59 -2.48 -19.28
CA TRP A 66 2.62 -2.40 -20.74
C TRP A 66 3.98 -2.89 -21.25
N GLN A 67 3.95 -3.85 -22.19
CA GLN A 67 5.16 -4.37 -22.84
C GLN A 67 5.53 -3.61 -24.12
N LEU A 68 5.01 -2.39 -24.30
CA LEU A 68 5.25 -1.55 -25.48
C LEU A 68 6.50 -0.68 -25.27
N GLY A 69 7.48 -0.80 -26.17
CA GLY A 69 8.58 0.16 -26.30
C GLY A 69 9.73 0.03 -25.30
N GLU A 70 10.68 0.97 -25.38
CA GLU A 70 11.79 1.06 -24.42
C GLU A 70 11.23 1.20 -23.00
N VAL A 71 11.82 0.46 -22.06
CA VAL A 71 11.39 0.34 -20.64
C VAL A 71 11.26 1.70 -19.91
N ASP A 72 11.85 2.76 -20.46
CA ASP A 72 11.85 4.12 -19.91
C ASP A 72 10.80 5.07 -20.53
N GLU A 73 9.87 4.58 -21.37
CA GLU A 73 8.79 5.43 -21.89
C GLU A 73 7.92 5.97 -20.74
N ARG A 74 7.79 7.31 -20.69
CA ARG A 74 7.01 8.04 -19.69
C ARG A 74 5.72 8.56 -20.28
N ILE A 75 4.62 8.26 -19.62
CA ILE A 75 3.27 8.50 -20.12
C ILE A 75 2.52 9.32 -19.08
N ASP A 76 2.09 10.52 -19.48
CA ASP A 76 1.19 11.34 -18.66
C ASP A 76 -0.25 10.86 -18.88
N ALA A 77 -0.90 10.40 -17.81
CA ALA A 77 -2.23 9.81 -17.88
C ALA A 77 -3.12 10.19 -16.68
N GLU A 78 -4.42 10.19 -16.92
CA GLU A 78 -5.44 10.33 -15.88
C GLU A 78 -5.50 9.05 -15.05
N THR A 79 -5.40 9.22 -13.74
CA THR A 79 -5.55 8.19 -12.73
C THR A 79 -6.85 8.44 -11.98
N VAL A 80 -7.73 7.44 -11.97
CA VAL A 80 -9.01 7.48 -11.25
C VAL A 80 -8.96 6.43 -10.16
N VAL A 81 -9.11 6.87 -8.92
CA VAL A 81 -9.18 6.01 -7.74
C VAL A 81 -10.61 6.01 -7.23
N ILE A 82 -11.18 4.82 -7.08
CA ILE A 82 -12.55 4.63 -6.61
C ILE A 82 -12.52 3.74 -5.38
N THR A 83 -12.95 4.26 -4.24
CA THR A 83 -13.11 3.51 -3.00
C THR A 83 -14.57 3.11 -2.82
N GLY A 84 -14.79 1.82 -2.65
CA GLY A 84 -16.11 1.24 -2.47
C GLY A 84 -16.57 1.22 -1.02
N PRO A 85 -17.89 1.09 -0.79
CA PRO A 85 -18.50 1.00 0.54
C PRO A 85 -18.10 -0.27 1.32
N ALA A 86 -17.62 -1.31 0.66
CA ALA A 86 -17.06 -2.51 1.30
C ALA A 86 -15.62 -2.28 1.85
N GLY A 87 -15.06 -1.09 1.64
CA GLY A 87 -13.72 -0.72 2.07
C GLY A 87 -12.64 -1.05 1.06
N ASP A 88 -12.94 -1.75 -0.05
CA ASP A 88 -11.98 -2.00 -1.13
C ASP A 88 -11.83 -0.79 -2.06
N ALA A 89 -10.78 -0.78 -2.88
CA ALA A 89 -10.56 0.28 -3.84
C ALA A 89 -10.06 -0.24 -5.21
N CYS A 90 -10.39 0.50 -6.26
CA CYS A 90 -9.96 0.24 -7.63
C CYS A 90 -9.18 1.44 -8.16
N VAL A 91 -8.06 1.17 -8.84
CA VAL A 91 -7.23 2.18 -9.48
C VAL A 91 -7.28 1.96 -10.99
N TYR A 92 -7.69 3.00 -11.72
CA TYR A 92 -7.78 3.00 -13.17
C TYR A 92 -6.81 4.01 -13.77
N VAL A 93 -6.23 3.66 -14.91
CA VAL A 93 -5.39 4.55 -15.72
C VAL A 93 -5.84 4.47 -17.17
N ALA A 94 -6.08 5.62 -17.81
CA ALA A 94 -6.47 5.68 -19.24
C ALA A 94 -7.57 4.68 -19.64
N THR A 95 -8.67 4.61 -18.87
CA THR A 95 -9.79 3.66 -19.07
C THR A 95 -9.41 2.18 -19.01
N GLN A 96 -8.41 1.82 -18.20
CA GLN A 96 -8.05 0.44 -17.89
C GLN A 96 -7.96 0.27 -16.39
N LEU A 97 -8.41 -0.87 -15.87
CA LEU A 97 -8.17 -1.23 -14.47
C LEU A 97 -6.69 -1.58 -14.33
N LEU A 98 -5.96 -0.82 -13.51
CA LEU A 98 -4.56 -1.10 -13.20
C LEU A 98 -4.48 -2.17 -12.11
N TYR A 99 -5.20 -1.99 -11.01
CA TYR A 99 -5.37 -2.99 -9.96
C TYR A 99 -6.54 -2.67 -9.02
N ARG A 100 -6.95 -3.71 -8.28
CA ARG A 100 -7.84 -3.63 -7.13
C ARG A 100 -7.04 -3.87 -5.85
N VAL A 101 -7.39 -3.14 -4.79
CA VAL A 101 -6.86 -3.26 -3.43
C VAL A 101 -8.01 -3.71 -2.54
N ALA A 102 -7.95 -4.93 -2.03
CA ALA A 102 -9.07 -5.52 -1.28
C ALA A 102 -9.28 -4.86 0.10
N ALA A 103 -8.18 -4.46 0.75
CA ALA A 103 -8.17 -3.78 2.03
C ALA A 103 -7.07 -2.71 2.01
N PRO A 104 -7.38 -1.49 1.55
CA PRO A 104 -6.43 -0.39 1.45
C PRO A 104 -5.89 -0.02 2.82
N ASN A 105 -4.58 -0.08 2.97
CA ASN A 105 -3.88 0.39 4.17
C ASN A 105 -3.71 1.92 4.16
N ARG A 106 -3.20 2.49 5.26
CA ARG A 106 -2.87 3.92 5.33
C ARG A 106 -1.98 4.44 4.19
N ARG A 107 -1.01 3.64 3.72
CA ARG A 107 -0.11 4.03 2.62
C ARG A 107 -0.88 4.35 1.34
N PHE A 108 -1.90 3.56 1.02
CA PHE A 108 -2.79 3.82 -0.10
C PHE A 108 -3.40 5.23 -0.01
N PHE A 109 -3.99 5.58 1.14
CA PHE A 109 -4.62 6.89 1.31
C PHE A 109 -3.62 8.06 1.28
N LEU A 110 -2.39 7.84 1.77
CA LEU A 110 -1.31 8.85 1.66
C LEU A 110 -0.88 9.07 0.21
N ASP A 111 -0.73 8.00 -0.57
CA ASP A 111 -0.36 8.10 -1.98
C ASP A 111 -1.51 8.70 -2.83
N VAL A 112 -2.78 8.42 -2.47
CA VAL A 112 -3.95 9.10 -3.06
C VAL A 112 -3.94 10.60 -2.74
N ALA A 113 -3.70 10.98 -1.48
CA ALA A 113 -3.61 12.38 -1.08
C ALA A 113 -2.41 13.10 -1.70
N GLY A 114 -1.29 12.39 -1.86
CA GLY A 114 -0.08 12.85 -2.54
C GLY A 114 -0.16 12.82 -4.07
N GLN A 115 -1.26 12.31 -4.64
CA GLN A 115 -1.47 12.16 -6.07
C GLN A 115 -0.33 11.38 -6.77
N CYS A 116 0.13 10.31 -6.11
CA CYS A 116 1.29 9.54 -6.53
C CYS A 116 1.07 8.02 -6.35
N MET A 117 0.13 7.45 -7.13
CA MET A 117 -0.09 6.01 -7.11
C MET A 117 1.10 5.24 -7.67
N ARG A 118 1.33 4.05 -7.11
CA ARG A 118 2.36 3.10 -7.55
C ARG A 118 1.90 2.20 -8.69
N GLY A 119 2.87 1.60 -9.37
CA GLY A 119 2.65 0.66 -10.46
C GLY A 119 2.01 -0.65 -10.02
N CYS A 120 1.55 -1.45 -10.98
CA CYS A 120 0.88 -2.72 -10.74
C CYS A 120 1.75 -3.76 -10.01
N LEU A 121 3.06 -3.72 -10.20
CA LEU A 121 4.03 -4.59 -9.51
C LEU A 121 4.19 -4.25 -8.03
N GLU A 122 3.81 -3.03 -7.63
CA GLU A 122 3.91 -2.54 -6.26
C GLU A 122 2.55 -2.52 -5.54
N ARG A 123 1.49 -3.03 -6.18
CA ARG A 123 0.14 -3.08 -5.63
C ARG A 123 0.10 -3.67 -4.23
N ASP A 124 0.90 -4.69 -3.96
CA ASP A 124 0.90 -5.40 -2.69
C ASP A 124 1.36 -4.50 -1.52
N GLN A 125 1.99 -3.34 -1.79
CA GLN A 125 2.28 -2.32 -0.76
C GLN A 125 1.03 -1.59 -0.25
N TYR A 126 -0.10 -1.69 -0.97
CA TYR A 126 -1.39 -1.12 -0.58
C TYR A 126 -2.28 -2.08 0.18
N GLU A 127 -1.92 -3.37 0.22
CA GLU A 127 -2.63 -4.39 0.99
C GLU A 127 -1.82 -4.76 2.22
N GLY A 128 -2.43 -4.69 3.41
CA GLY A 128 -1.71 -5.01 4.63
C GLY A 128 -2.37 -4.50 5.89
N ARG A 129 -1.77 -4.85 7.03
CA ARG A 129 -2.30 -4.53 8.36
C ARG A 129 -2.01 -3.07 8.71
N ASP A 130 -3.02 -2.43 9.30
CA ASP A 130 -3.09 -1.00 9.59
C ASP A 130 -2.70 -0.70 11.06
N SER A 131 -1.77 -1.46 11.66
CA SER A 131 -1.30 -1.15 13.02
C SER A 131 -0.22 -0.06 12.97
N ALA A 132 -0.39 0.97 13.80
CA ALA A 132 0.54 2.09 13.89
C ALA A 132 1.99 1.64 14.19
N ASP A 133 2.16 0.58 14.98
CA ASP A 133 3.47 0.02 15.33
C ASP A 133 4.17 -0.61 14.12
N GLN A 134 3.40 -1.26 13.24
CA GLN A 134 3.93 -1.90 12.04
C GLN A 134 4.26 -0.85 10.96
N GLU A 135 3.45 0.21 10.84
CA GLU A 135 3.74 1.36 9.99
C GLU A 135 5.01 2.10 10.43
N ALA A 136 5.17 2.37 11.73
CA ALA A 136 6.36 3.01 12.26
C ALA A 136 7.61 2.18 11.94
N PHE A 137 7.52 0.86 12.08
CA PHE A 137 8.58 -0.05 11.71
C PHE A 137 8.89 0.00 10.20
N ASP A 138 7.89 -0.15 9.34
CA ASP A 138 8.07 -0.15 7.88
C ASP A 138 8.65 1.19 7.37
N TYR A 139 8.21 2.32 7.93
CA TYR A 139 8.72 3.65 7.59
C TYR A 139 10.19 3.83 8.00
N GLU A 140 10.53 3.44 9.22
CA GLU A 140 11.92 3.53 9.72
C GLU A 140 12.85 2.60 8.93
N VAL A 141 12.40 1.37 8.62
CA VAL A 141 13.16 0.41 7.81
C VAL A 141 13.36 0.93 6.39
N ALA A 142 12.31 1.39 5.72
CA ALA A 142 12.41 1.94 4.36
C ALA A 142 13.31 3.19 4.33
N GLY A 143 13.17 4.09 5.30
CA GLY A 143 14.01 5.29 5.42
C GLY A 143 15.48 4.94 5.70
N ALA A 144 15.75 3.97 6.57
CA ALA A 144 17.10 3.48 6.83
C ALA A 144 17.71 2.84 5.56
N LEU A 145 16.98 1.98 4.87
CA LEU A 145 17.44 1.36 3.62
C LEU A 145 17.70 2.39 2.53
N ALA A 146 16.88 3.43 2.40
CA ALA A 146 17.10 4.51 1.45
C ALA A 146 18.40 5.30 1.77
N ARG A 147 18.65 5.60 3.05
CA ARG A 147 19.88 6.26 3.51
C ARG A 147 21.12 5.40 3.25
N ILE A 148 21.05 4.10 3.58
CA ILE A 148 22.13 3.15 3.31
C ILE A 148 22.38 3.05 1.81
N SER A 149 21.32 2.90 1.00
CA SER A 149 21.42 2.83 -0.46
C SER A 149 22.05 4.10 -1.05
N GLY A 150 21.73 5.26 -0.49
CA GLY A 150 22.37 6.53 -0.83
C GLY A 150 23.85 6.55 -0.46
N ALA A 151 24.21 6.15 0.76
CA ALA A 151 25.59 6.10 1.23
C ALA A 151 26.45 5.12 0.43
N LEU A 152 25.92 3.94 0.09
CA LEU A 152 26.61 2.90 -0.68
C LEU A 152 27.09 3.41 -2.06
N ARG A 153 26.41 4.39 -2.67
CA ARG A 153 26.83 5.00 -3.94
C ARG A 153 28.16 5.75 -3.87
N HIS A 154 28.62 6.05 -2.66
CA HIS A 154 29.84 6.81 -2.39
C HIS A 154 30.95 5.97 -1.73
N LEU A 155 30.74 4.66 -1.58
CA LEU A 155 31.70 3.75 -0.96
C LEU A 155 32.40 2.87 -2.00
N ASP A 156 33.64 2.50 -1.71
CA ASP A 156 34.35 1.50 -2.50
C ASP A 156 33.85 0.08 -2.21
N ALA A 157 34.05 -0.85 -3.16
CA ALA A 157 33.53 -2.21 -3.08
C ALA A 157 33.84 -2.97 -1.76
N PRO A 158 35.04 -2.86 -1.15
CA PRO A 158 35.32 -3.53 0.13
C PRO A 158 34.53 -2.97 1.32
N GLU A 159 34.14 -1.70 1.28
CA GLU A 159 33.34 -1.04 2.31
C GLU A 159 31.86 -1.35 2.15
N ALA A 160 31.36 -1.33 0.91
CA ALA A 160 30.01 -1.80 0.59
C ALA A 160 29.78 -3.25 1.05
N CYS A 161 30.76 -4.14 0.84
CA CYS A 161 30.70 -5.52 1.33
C CYS A 161 30.67 -5.63 2.86
N ARG A 162 31.34 -4.73 3.58
CA ARG A 162 31.29 -4.68 5.05
C ARG A 162 29.91 -4.26 5.55
N VAL A 163 29.30 -3.25 4.92
CA VAL A 163 27.93 -2.80 5.23
C VAL A 163 26.92 -3.93 4.97
N ALA A 164 27.05 -4.66 3.85
CA ALA A 164 26.17 -5.78 3.54
C ALA A 164 26.23 -6.90 4.60
N ARG A 165 27.43 -7.24 5.10
CA ARG A 165 27.59 -8.21 6.19
C ARG A 165 26.95 -7.73 7.49
N ALA A 166 27.17 -6.48 7.87
CA ALA A 166 26.57 -5.91 9.08
C ALA A 166 25.03 -5.95 9.02
N LEU A 167 24.43 -5.67 7.86
CA LEU A 167 22.98 -5.81 7.68
C LEU A 167 22.50 -7.25 7.80
N GLN A 168 23.29 -8.21 7.33
CA GLN A 168 23.00 -9.63 7.46
C GLN A 168 23.06 -10.09 8.91
N ASP A 169 24.04 -9.60 9.69
CA ASP A 169 24.15 -9.87 11.12
C ASP A 169 22.95 -9.29 11.88
N CYS A 170 22.55 -8.03 11.60
CA CYS A 170 21.33 -7.44 12.17
C CYS A 170 20.07 -8.24 11.83
N ALA A 171 19.95 -8.73 10.59
CA ALA A 171 18.80 -9.56 10.20
C ALA A 171 18.75 -10.88 10.98
N GLN A 172 19.91 -11.49 11.27
CA GLN A 172 20.00 -12.70 12.08
C GLN A 172 19.61 -12.44 13.55
N GLU A 173 20.04 -11.32 14.13
CA GLU A 173 19.66 -10.92 15.50
C GLU A 173 18.14 -10.72 15.62
N VAL A 174 17.53 -10.04 14.66
CA VAL A 174 16.06 -9.84 14.63
C VAL A 174 15.33 -11.18 14.50
N GLN A 175 15.82 -12.09 13.66
CA GLN A 175 15.24 -13.43 13.52
C GLN A 175 15.35 -14.26 14.80
N ALA A 176 16.49 -14.18 15.51
CA ALA A 176 16.68 -14.85 16.78
C ALA A 176 15.71 -14.33 17.85
N ALA A 177 15.49 -13.01 17.91
CA ALA A 177 14.55 -12.40 18.84
C ALA A 177 13.08 -12.74 18.52
N ALA A 178 12.72 -12.89 17.24
CA ALA A 178 11.38 -13.27 16.82
C ALA A 178 11.05 -14.77 17.07
N GLY A 179 12.07 -15.63 17.17
CA GLY A 179 11.93 -17.06 17.40
C GLY A 179 11.78 -17.49 18.86
N ASP A 180 11.82 -16.56 19.82
CA ASP A 180 11.75 -16.86 21.25
C ASP A 180 10.36 -16.50 21.84
N PRO A 181 9.46 -17.48 22.05
CA PRO A 181 8.10 -17.23 22.53
C PRO A 181 8.02 -16.88 24.04
N GLN A 182 9.15 -16.73 24.74
CA GLN A 182 9.18 -16.38 26.18
C GLN A 182 10.00 -15.12 26.45
N GLY A 183 9.40 -13.95 26.18
CA GLY A 183 10.03 -12.64 26.42
C GLY A 183 9.09 -11.59 27.02
N HIS A 184 8.15 -11.98 27.88
CA HIS A 184 7.49 -11.02 28.77
C HIS A 184 8.38 -10.75 29.98
N GLY A 185 8.88 -9.51 30.09
CA GLY A 185 9.25 -8.88 31.34
C GLY A 185 10.75 -8.76 31.61
N ALA A 186 11.30 -7.56 31.42
CA ALA A 186 12.10 -6.81 32.39
C ALA A 186 12.96 -5.75 31.69
N LEU A 187 12.35 -4.60 31.38
CA LEU A 187 13.13 -3.35 31.31
C LEU A 187 13.52 -2.98 32.74
N HIS A 188 14.61 -3.57 33.25
CA HIS A 188 15.27 -3.06 34.45
C HIS A 188 15.94 -1.73 34.09
N GLY A 189 15.27 -0.63 34.43
CA GLY A 189 15.92 0.68 34.51
C GLY A 189 17.05 0.65 35.55
N PRO A 190 18.12 1.43 35.36
CA PRO A 190 19.22 1.47 36.31
C PRO A 190 18.76 2.17 37.60
N VAL A 191 18.77 1.42 38.71
CA VAL A 191 18.61 1.95 40.06
C VAL A 191 19.90 2.68 40.44
N VAL A 192 19.86 4.01 40.45
CA VAL A 192 20.93 4.85 40.99
C VAL A 192 20.77 4.90 42.52
N SER A 193 21.47 4.01 43.22
CA SER A 193 21.63 4.09 44.68
C SER A 193 22.75 5.07 45.01
N GLY A 194 22.38 6.29 45.40
CA GLY A 194 23.31 7.28 45.94
C GLY A 194 23.69 6.96 47.38
N SER A 195 24.98 6.75 47.65
CA SER A 195 25.54 6.76 48.99
C SER A 195 25.86 8.20 49.41
N VAL A 196 25.21 8.66 50.48
CA VAL A 196 25.55 9.90 51.18
C VAL A 196 26.52 9.54 52.30
N ASN A 197 27.77 10.00 52.20
CA ASN A 197 28.71 9.98 53.31
C ASN A 197 28.49 11.21 54.18
N HIS A 198 28.32 10.99 55.48
CA HIS A 198 28.51 11.97 56.55
C HIS A 198 29.90 11.80 57.18
#